data_AF-A0A961XDQ5-F1
#
_entry.id   AF-A0A961XDQ5-F1
#
_cell.length_a   1.000
_cell.length_b   1.000
_cell.length_c   1.000
_cell.angle_alpha   90.00
_cell.angle_beta   90.00
_cell.angle_gamma   90.00
#
_symmetry.space_group_name_H-M   'P 1'
#
loop_
_entity.id
_entity.type
_entity.pdbx_description
1 polymer ?
#
loop_
_entity_poly.entity_id
_entity_poly.type
_entity_poly.pdbx_seq_one_letter_code
_entity_poly.pdbx_strand_id
1 'polypeptide(L)'
;MWDIFVQAISWLLLIFFGGQAIIFVGLMLWTIWTDAIKPRLIPTDDIVRVADDIISRYPDPELEAFARHERAWYDSDGAEQTYWYRVRKAVKRRLERR
;
A
#
# COMPACT_ATOMS: atom_id res chain seq x y z
N MET A 1 -45.86 3.90 -25.89
CA MET A 1 -45.68 3.95 -24.42
C MET A 1 -44.70 2.88 -23.93
N TRP A 2 -44.85 1.61 -24.33
CA TRP A 2 -43.92 0.54 -23.97
C TRP A 2 -42.45 0.83 -24.29
N ASP A 3 -42.14 1.37 -25.46
CA ASP A 3 -40.76 1.71 -25.84
C ASP A 3 -40.11 2.76 -24.93
N ILE A 4 -40.90 3.72 -24.45
CA ILE A 4 -40.42 4.76 -23.52
C ILE A 4 -40.06 4.12 -22.17
N PHE A 5 -40.87 3.17 -21.69
CA PHE A 5 -40.57 2.44 -20.46
C PHE A 5 -39.31 1.58 -20.60
N VAL A 6 -39.17 0.83 -21.70
CA VAL A 6 -37.99 0.02 -21.97
C VAL A 6 -36.75 0.91 -22.06
N GLN A 7 -36.83 2.01 -22.80
CA GLN A 7 -35.72 2.96 -22.94
C GLN A 7 -35.33 3.57 -21.59
N ALA A 8 -36.29 3.99 -20.77
CA ALA A 8 -36.03 4.52 -19.42
C ALA A 8 -35.34 3.48 -18.52
N ILE A 9 -35.80 2.22 -18.55
CA ILE A 9 -35.18 1.12 -17.80
C ILE A 9 -33.75 0.87 -18.29
N SER A 10 -33.52 0.84 -19.61
CA SER A 10 -32.18 0.66 -20.17
C SER A 10 -31.21 1.75 -19.73
N TRP A 11 -31.64 3.02 -19.70
CA TRP A 11 -30.82 4.13 -19.20
C TRP A 11 -30.52 4.00 -17.70
N LEU A 12 -31.51 3.61 -16.89
CA LEU A 12 -31.31 3.39 -15.46
C LEU A 12 -30.30 2.28 -15.19
N LEU A 13 -30.41 1.16 -15.90
CA LEU A 13 -29.47 0.05 -15.79
C LEU A 13 -28.06 0.47 -16.23
N LEU A 14 -27.95 1.21 -17.34
CA LEU A 14 -26.65 1.69 -17.83
C LEU A 14 -25.98 2.61 -16.82
N ILE A 15 -26.70 3.57 -16.25
CA ILE A 15 -26.16 4.48 -15.23
C ILE A 15 -25.77 3.72 -13.97
N PHE A 16 -26.60 2.77 -13.54
CA PHE A 16 -26.32 1.98 -12.35
C PHE A 16 -25.07 1.13 -12.54
N PHE A 17 -25.03 0.25 -13.55
CA PHE A 17 -23.88 -0.62 -13.79
C PHE A 17 -22.63 0.14 -14.22
N GLY A 18 -22.78 1.16 -15.08
CA GLY A 18 -21.67 2.02 -15.50
C GLY A 18 -21.09 2.80 -14.33
N GLY A 19 -21.93 3.35 -13.45
CA GLY A 19 -21.51 4.04 -12.24
C GLY A 19 -20.75 3.12 -11.28
N GLN A 20 -21.27 1.91 -11.03
CA GLN A 20 -20.58 0.91 -10.20
C GLN A 20 -19.22 0.52 -10.80
N ALA A 21 -19.14 0.34 -12.12
CA ALA A 21 -17.88 0.03 -12.79
C ALA A 21 -16.85 1.16 -12.65
N ILE A 22 -17.27 2.43 -12.80
CA ILE A 22 -16.39 3.59 -12.63
C ILE A 22 -15.90 3.70 -11.18
N ILE A 23 -16.79 3.52 -10.20
CA ILE A 23 -16.42 3.54 -8.78
C ILE A 23 -15.42 2.42 -8.48
N PHE A 24 -15.66 1.21 -8.98
CA PHE A 24 -14.78 0.08 -8.80
C PHE A 24 -13.38 0.34 -9.38
N VAL A 25 -13.29 0.86 -10.60
CA VAL A 25 -12.02 1.24 -11.23
C VAL A 25 -11.32 2.34 -10.44
N GLY A 26 -12.07 3.33 -9.95
CA GLY A 26 -11.54 4.40 -9.11
C GLY A 26 -10.95 3.89 -7.80
N LEU A 27 -11.64 2.97 -7.12
CA LEU A 27 -11.14 2.32 -5.91
C LEU A 27 -9.90 1.47 -6.19
N MET A 28 -9.90 0.68 -7.26
CA MET A 28 -8.72 -0.10 -7.67
C MET A 28 -7.51 0.79 -7.94
N LEU A 29 -7.69 1.90 -8.69
CA LEU A 29 -6.61 2.85 -8.95
C LEU A 29 -6.11 3.53 -7.67
N TRP A 30 -7.03 3.87 -6.76
CA TRP A 30 -6.68 4.44 -5.46
C TRP A 30 -5.82 3.48 -4.65
N THR A 31 -6.22 2.21 -4.53
CA THR A 31 -5.44 1.16 -3.84
C THR A 31 -4.06 0.96 -4.49
N ILE A 32 -3.98 0.91 -5.82
CA ILE A 32 -2.68 0.80 -6.51
C ILE A 32 -1.80 2.01 -6.22
N TRP A 33 -2.37 3.22 -6.23
CA TRP A 33 -1.64 4.44 -5.90
C TRP A 33 -1.10 4.43 -4.47
N THR A 34 -1.96 4.11 -3.49
CA THR A 34 -1.57 4.06 -2.08
C THR A 34 -0.52 3.00 -1.84
N ASP A 35 -0.68 1.80 -2.39
CA ASP A 35 0.12 0.65 -1.97
C ASP A 35 1.39 0.47 -2.80
N ALA A 36 1.38 0.87 -4.08
CA ALA A 36 2.51 0.64 -4.98
C ALA A 36 3.31 1.90 -5.30
N ILE A 37 2.66 3.06 -5.43
CA ILE A 37 3.33 4.28 -5.91
C ILE A 37 3.83 5.13 -4.75
N LYS A 38 2.97 5.43 -3.76
CA LYS A 38 3.34 6.23 -2.58
C LYS A 38 4.59 5.71 -1.84
N PRO A 39 4.79 4.40 -1.61
CA PRO A 39 5.99 3.89 -0.91
C PRO A 39 7.27 4.01 -1.73
N ARG A 40 7.13 4.02 -3.07
CA ARG A 40 8.28 4.16 -3.97
C ARG A 40 8.80 5.59 -3.99
N LEU A 41 7.95 6.56 -3.66
CA LEU A 41 8.33 7.97 -3.53
C LEU A 41 9.03 8.28 -2.19
N ILE A 42 9.02 7.35 -1.23
CA ILE A 42 9.77 7.52 0.01
C ILE A 42 11.28 7.48 -0.32
N PRO A 43 12.04 8.53 0.00
CA PRO A 43 13.47 8.60 -0.29
C PRO A 43 14.23 7.45 0.35
N THR A 44 15.24 6.93 -0.36
CA THR A 44 16.09 5.85 0.18
C THR A 44 16.87 6.33 1.42
N ASP A 45 17.19 7.63 1.48
CA ASP A 45 17.89 8.23 2.62
C ASP A 45 17.08 8.18 3.91
N ASP A 46 15.75 8.29 3.83
CA ASP A 46 14.88 8.12 5.00
C ASP A 46 14.89 6.67 5.52
N ILE A 47 14.85 5.70 4.60
CA ILE A 47 14.93 4.27 4.94
C ILE A 47 16.26 3.96 5.63
N VAL A 48 17.35 4.52 5.10
CA VAL A 48 18.71 4.43 5.64
C VAL A 48 18.75 5.03 7.05
N ARG A 49 18.23 6.24 7.25
CA ARG A 49 18.19 6.90 8.55
C ARG A 49 17.38 6.09 9.58
N VAL A 50 16.23 5.57 9.19
CA VAL A 50 15.38 4.75 10.08
C VAL A 50 16.04 3.42 10.42
N ALA A 51 16.72 2.79 9.46
CA ALA A 51 17.50 1.59 9.72
C ALA A 51 18.67 1.86 10.70
N ASP A 52 19.35 3.01 10.60
CA ASP A 52 20.41 3.39 11.56
C ASP A 52 19.83 3.65 12.95
N ASP A 53 18.68 4.32 13.03
CA ASP A 53 17.98 4.57 14.27
C ASP A 53 17.63 3.25 14.99
N ILE A 54 17.07 2.28 14.25
CA ILE A 54 16.73 0.96 14.78
C ILE A 54 17.97 0.22 15.29
N ILE A 55 19.08 0.21 14.51
CA ILE A 55 20.34 -0.41 14.92
C ILE A 55 20.92 0.24 16.18
N SER A 56 20.75 1.55 16.34
CA SER A 56 21.30 2.29 17.49
C SER A 56 20.48 2.13 18.77
N ARG A 57 19.15 1.97 18.66
CA ARG A 57 18.23 2.01 19.80
C ARG A 57 17.82 0.64 20.32
N TYR A 58 17.91 -0.40 19.50
CA TYR A 58 17.39 -1.71 19.85
C TYR A 58 18.50 -2.77 19.99
N PRO A 59 18.46 -3.59 21.05
CA PRO A 59 19.41 -4.70 21.23
C PRO A 59 19.35 -5.73 20.11
N ASP A 60 18.15 -6.00 19.58
CA ASP A 60 17.93 -6.86 18.41
C ASP A 60 17.20 -6.06 17.29
N PRO A 61 17.98 -5.42 16.40
CA PRO A 61 17.41 -4.58 15.35
C PRO A 61 16.73 -5.35 14.22
N GLU A 62 17.06 -6.63 14.00
CA GLU A 62 16.34 -7.44 12.99
C GLU A 62 14.95 -7.81 13.47
N LEU A 63 14.83 -8.25 14.74
CA LEU A 63 13.55 -8.62 15.33
C LEU A 63 12.60 -7.42 15.37
N GLU A 64 13.11 -6.25 15.74
CA GLU A 64 12.32 -5.02 15.81
C GLU A 64 11.84 -4.57 14.41
N ALA A 65 12.69 -4.66 13.39
CA ALA A 65 12.29 -4.36 12.01
C ALA A 65 11.28 -5.39 11.47
N PHE A 66 11.38 -6.65 11.89
CA PHE A 66 10.42 -7.70 11.56
C PHE A 66 9.06 -7.45 12.22
N ALA A 67 9.02 -7.14 13.52
CA ALA A 67 7.79 -6.87 14.26
C ALA A 67 7.00 -5.69 13.67
N ARG A 68 7.69 -4.63 13.19
CA ARG A 68 7.05 -3.51 12.50
C ARG A 68 6.51 -3.87 11.12
N HIS A 69 7.24 -4.70 10.37
CA HIS A 69 6.74 -5.22 9.10
C HIS A 69 5.50 -6.12 9.28
N GLU A 70 5.51 -6.95 10.32
CA GLU A 70 4.38 -7.81 10.67
C GLU A 70 3.15 -6.99 11.11
N ARG A 71 3.35 -5.89 11.86
CA ARG A 71 2.26 -4.97 12.20
C ARG A 71 1.62 -4.37 10.95
N ALA A 72 2.42 -3.89 10.00
CA ALA A 72 1.91 -3.39 8.71
C ALA A 72 1.18 -4.47 7.90
N TRP A 73 1.53 -5.75 8.09
CA TRP A 73 0.78 -6.87 7.52
C TRP A 73 -0.61 -7.00 8.16
N TYR A 74 -0.70 -6.96 9.49
CA TYR A 74 -1.98 -6.99 10.21
C TYR A 74 -2.89 -5.82 9.86
N ASP A 75 -2.31 -4.64 9.65
CA ASP A 75 -3.06 -3.43 9.26
C ASP A 75 -3.47 -3.43 7.78
N SER A 76 -3.08 -4.46 7.01
CA SER A 76 -3.33 -4.56 5.57
C SER A 76 -2.84 -3.34 4.77
N ASP A 77 -1.87 -2.59 5.30
CA ASP A 77 -1.29 -1.43 4.64
C ASP A 77 -0.14 -1.88 3.72
N GLY A 78 -0.45 -2.10 2.45
CA GLY A 78 0.53 -2.53 1.44
C GLY A 78 1.67 -1.53 1.25
N ALA A 79 1.40 -0.25 1.51
CA ALA A 79 2.40 0.80 1.47
C ALA A 79 3.43 0.64 2.57
N GLU A 80 2.93 0.49 3.79
CA GLU A 80 3.73 0.34 4.97
C GLU A 80 4.48 -1.01 4.98
N GLN A 81 3.88 -2.06 4.44
CA GLN A 81 4.56 -3.35 4.22
C GLN A 81 5.78 -3.20 3.31
N THR A 82 5.61 -2.55 2.15
CA THR A 82 6.73 -2.34 1.21
C THR A 82 7.82 -1.47 1.82
N TYR A 83 7.44 -0.46 2.60
CA TYR A 83 8.36 0.39 3.34
C TYR A 83 9.18 -0.40 4.36
N TRP A 84 8.53 -1.15 5.27
CA TRP A 84 9.22 -1.93 6.29
C TRP A 84 10.03 -3.09 5.71
N TYR A 85 9.61 -3.68 4.59
CA TYR A 85 10.43 -4.64 3.84
C TYR A 85 11.77 -4.03 3.41
N ARG A 86 11.76 -2.79 2.90
CA ARG A 86 13.00 -2.08 2.51
C ARG A 86 13.86 -1.73 3.73
N VAL A 87 13.25 -1.27 4.83
CA VAL A 87 13.95 -0.98 6.09
C VAL A 87 14.63 -2.25 6.62
N ARG A 88 13.91 -3.37 6.72
CA ARG A 88 14.47 -4.67 7.14
C ARG A 88 15.63 -5.10 6.27
N LYS A 89 15.52 -4.94 4.93
CA LYS A 89 16.62 -5.26 4.00
C LYS A 89 17.84 -4.36 4.22
N ALA A 90 17.64 -3.09 4.55
CA ALA A 90 18.74 -2.16 4.85
C ALA A 90 19.42 -2.49 6.19
N VAL A 91 18.64 -2.80 7.24
CA VAL A 91 19.15 -3.26 8.55
C VAL A 91 20.00 -4.51 8.37
N LYS A 92 19.48 -5.54 7.70
CA LYS A 92 20.20 -6.80 7.46
C LYS A 92 21.52 -6.58 6.73
N ARG A 93 21.53 -5.81 5.63
CA ARG A 93 22.76 -5.50 4.89
C ARG A 93 23.81 -4.79 5.73
N ARG A 94 23.40 -4.00 6.73
CA ARG A 94 24.33 -3.29 7.62
C ARG A 94 24.88 -4.19 8.71
N LEU A 95 24.08 -5.10 9.24
CA LEU A 95 24.53 -6.11 10.19
C LEU A 95 25.51 -7.09 9.53
N GLU A 96 25.26 -7.50 8.28
CA GLU A 96 26.18 -8.35 7.51
C GLU A 96 27.52 -7.67 7.18
N ARG A 97 27.57 -6.33 7.16
CA ARG A 97 28.80 -5.55 6.92
C ARG A 97 29.58 -5.20 8.19
N ARG A 98 29.05 -5.50 9.36
CA ARG A 98 29.64 -5.16 10.65
C ARG A 98 30.43 -6.34 11.20
#